data_AF-A0A5E4R8I0-F1
#
_entry.id   AF-A0A5E4R8I0-F1
#
_cell.length_a   1.000
_cell.length_b   1.000
_cell.length_c   1.000
_cell.angle_alpha   90.00
_cell.angle_beta   90.00
_cell.angle_gamma   90.00
#
_symmetry.space_group_name_H-M   'P 1'
#
loop_
_entity.id
_entity.type
_entity.pdbx_description
1 polymer ?
#
loop_
_entity_poly.entity_id
_entity_poly.type
_entity_poly.pdbx_seq_one_letter_code
_entity_poly.pdbx_strand_id
1 'polypeptide(L)'
;MHGRLRMKQRGKLVRFICLPRYELVGNRYATCRNGEWDVPIPVCVRSGCIVPTIDNGIHMGSYDDAWVIFFCLPGHKLIGSAVLFCDGNKWNASAPMCIDSTAPPKLSCDFEDTNLCGWTQDEFHDFDWIRLNRKTPSSFLATGPSYDHTYGKTGDGYYMYIESTSKLENDTARLISPVYDSSYAKNGCFSFYYHMFGVKTGGLRVYQKPENLSFRTITTMDETNKRKYILFELWGNWGDVWYNSVTNLTDFSDSFQIVIEGIRGPSFTSDIAIDDVAILQGDDCIKAAQNALTPVPSYEVNDSCAGRCLKLYAILENEHGCGCTAMCLSDDNCCPDFFDEPFYRQR
;
A
#
# COMPACT_ATOMS: atom_id res chain seq x y z
N MET A 1 1.76 -11.39 -15.02
CA MET A 1 1.35 -12.78 -14.70
C MET A 1 1.61 -13.69 -15.89
N HIS A 2 2.62 -14.58 -15.81
CA HIS A 2 3.08 -15.45 -16.90
C HIS A 2 2.67 -16.93 -16.73
N GLY A 3 1.52 -17.15 -16.09
CA GLY A 3 0.98 -18.48 -15.80
C GLY A 3 -0.52 -18.54 -15.96
N ARG A 4 -1.04 -19.77 -15.91
CA ARG A 4 -2.47 -20.10 -15.97
C ARG A 4 -2.76 -21.14 -14.89
N LEU A 5 -3.93 -21.04 -14.27
CA LEU A 5 -4.42 -22.02 -13.31
C LEU A 5 -5.44 -22.94 -13.98
N ARG A 6 -5.42 -24.22 -13.61
CA ARG A 6 -6.44 -25.20 -13.99
C ARG A 6 -7.09 -25.76 -12.75
N MET A 7 -8.36 -25.42 -12.55
CA MET A 7 -9.22 -26.00 -11.52
C MET A 7 -9.52 -27.46 -11.84
N LYS A 8 -9.44 -28.31 -10.82
CA LYS A 8 -9.79 -29.73 -10.83
C LYS A 8 -10.65 -30.03 -9.60
N GLN A 9 -11.28 -31.21 -9.60
CA GLN A 9 -12.04 -31.73 -8.45
C GLN A 9 -13.09 -30.73 -7.91
N ARG A 10 -13.94 -30.17 -8.79
CA ARG A 10 -14.96 -29.18 -8.43
C ARG A 10 -14.42 -27.97 -7.65
N GLY A 11 -13.22 -27.51 -8.01
CA GLY A 11 -12.60 -26.31 -7.42
C GLY A 11 -11.79 -26.56 -6.15
N LYS A 12 -11.66 -27.82 -5.69
CA LYS A 12 -10.87 -28.16 -4.48
C LYS A 12 -9.37 -28.33 -4.74
N LEU A 13 -8.97 -28.51 -6.00
CA LEU A 13 -7.58 -28.70 -6.38
C LEU A 13 -7.25 -27.79 -7.56
N VAL A 14 -6.17 -27.03 -7.45
CA VAL A 14 -5.64 -26.21 -8.54
C VAL A 14 -4.31 -26.78 -9.01
N ARG A 15 -4.10 -26.79 -10.33
CA ARG A 15 -2.81 -27.01 -10.96
C ARG A 15 -2.31 -25.71 -11.58
N PHE A 16 -1.11 -25.28 -11.22
CA PHE A 16 -0.44 -24.13 -11.81
C PHE A 16 0.39 -24.54 -13.02
N ILE A 17 0.31 -23.73 -14.09
CA ILE A 17 0.96 -23.99 -15.37
C ILE A 17 1.56 -22.68 -15.89
N CYS A 18 2.88 -22.62 -16.02
CA CYS A 18 3.54 -21.47 -16.63
C CYS A 18 3.39 -21.47 -18.16
N LEU A 19 3.47 -20.29 -18.76
CA LEU A 19 3.53 -20.14 -20.21
C LEU A 19 4.80 -20.83 -20.78
N PRO A 20 4.81 -21.18 -22.07
CA PRO A 20 6.02 -21.72 -22.70
C PRO A 20 7.23 -20.82 -22.44
N ARG A 21 8.38 -21.43 -22.10
CA ARG A 21 9.66 -20.77 -21.73
C ARG A 21 9.70 -20.09 -20.35
N TYR A 22 8.66 -20.27 -19.54
CA TYR A 22 8.70 -19.91 -18.12
C TYR A 22 8.79 -21.18 -17.28
N GLU A 23 9.62 -21.13 -16.25
CA GLU A 23 9.79 -22.20 -15.28
C GLU A 23 8.96 -21.93 -14.02
N LEU A 24 8.43 -22.98 -13.40
CA LEU A 24 7.58 -22.84 -12.21
C LEU A 24 8.43 -22.94 -10.95
N VAL A 25 8.50 -21.85 -10.18
CA VAL A 25 9.11 -21.81 -8.84
C VAL A 25 7.99 -21.91 -7.79
N GLY A 26 8.01 -22.98 -7.00
CA GLY A 26 7.02 -23.27 -5.96
C GLY A 26 6.16 -24.50 -6.25
N ASN A 27 5.04 -24.63 -5.53
CA ASN A 27 4.19 -25.82 -5.60
C ASN A 27 3.35 -25.85 -6.89
N ARG A 28 3.42 -26.96 -7.63
CA ARG A 28 2.62 -27.15 -8.85
C ARG A 28 1.13 -27.34 -8.59
N TYR A 29 0.77 -27.76 -7.39
CA TYR A 29 -0.59 -28.05 -6.99
C TYR A 29 -0.90 -27.35 -5.67
N ALA A 30 -2.12 -26.83 -5.55
CA ALA A 30 -2.68 -26.34 -4.29
C ALA A 30 -4.04 -27.01 -4.04
N THR A 31 -4.31 -27.34 -2.80
CA THR A 31 -5.58 -27.91 -2.34
C THR A 31 -6.29 -26.92 -1.43
N CYS A 32 -7.57 -26.68 -1.68
CA CYS A 32 -8.39 -25.85 -0.80
C CYS A 32 -8.88 -26.69 0.38
N ARG A 33 -8.52 -26.28 1.60
CA ARG A 33 -8.96 -26.86 2.86
C ARG A 33 -9.62 -25.76 3.69
N ASN A 34 -10.89 -25.95 4.05
CA ASN A 34 -11.66 -24.99 4.85
C ASN A 34 -11.70 -23.55 4.30
N GLY A 35 -11.67 -23.41 2.96
CA GLY A 35 -11.69 -22.08 2.31
C GLY A 35 -10.31 -21.47 2.10
N GLU A 36 -9.25 -22.04 2.66
CA GLU A 36 -7.86 -21.59 2.46
C GLU A 36 -7.08 -22.56 1.56
N TRP A 37 -6.16 -22.02 0.75
CA TRP A 37 -5.23 -22.83 -0.01
C TRP A 37 -4.07 -23.29 0.89
N ASP A 38 -3.71 -24.56 0.80
CA ASP A 38 -2.66 -25.18 1.61
C ASP A 38 -1.23 -24.69 1.29
N VAL A 39 -1.03 -24.06 0.14
CA VAL A 39 0.25 -23.54 -0.32
C VAL A 39 0.08 -22.18 -0.99
N PRO A 40 1.10 -21.30 -0.94
CA PRO A 40 1.07 -20.01 -1.63
C PRO A 40 1.07 -20.18 -3.15
N ILE A 41 0.69 -19.11 -3.86
CA ILE A 41 0.70 -19.06 -5.32
C ILE A 41 2.16 -19.13 -5.81
N PRO A 42 2.51 -20.07 -6.71
CA PRO A 42 3.86 -20.17 -7.25
C PRO A 42 4.17 -19.07 -8.28
N VAL A 43 5.46 -18.83 -8.51
CA VAL A 43 5.95 -17.81 -9.43
C VAL A 43 6.42 -18.46 -10.74
N CYS A 44 6.11 -17.84 -11.87
CA CYS A 44 6.61 -18.24 -13.18
C CYS A 44 7.77 -17.35 -13.58
N VAL A 45 8.98 -17.91 -13.70
CA VAL A 45 10.22 -17.17 -13.94
C VAL A 45 10.79 -17.44 -15.32
N ARG A 46 11.54 -16.49 -15.86
CA ARG A 46 12.25 -16.64 -17.13
C ARG A 46 13.55 -15.85 -17.09
N SER A 47 14.64 -16.43 -17.59
CA SER A 47 15.93 -15.75 -17.66
C SER A 47 15.91 -14.59 -18.67
N GLY A 48 16.77 -13.59 -18.45
CA GLY A 48 16.89 -12.40 -19.30
C GLY A 48 17.17 -11.11 -18.53
N CYS A 49 17.07 -11.12 -17.20
CA CYS A 49 17.45 -10.00 -16.35
C CYS A 49 18.94 -10.01 -16.03
N ILE A 50 19.54 -8.83 -15.91
CA ILE A 50 20.90 -8.69 -15.38
C ILE A 50 20.82 -8.76 -13.86
N VAL A 51 21.57 -9.68 -13.25
CA VAL A 51 21.61 -9.83 -11.79
C VAL A 51 22.28 -8.60 -11.17
N PRO A 52 21.61 -7.92 -10.22
CA PRO A 52 22.20 -6.78 -9.54
C PRO A 52 23.30 -7.24 -8.57
N THR A 53 24.40 -6.49 -8.55
CA THR A 53 25.45 -6.65 -7.54
C THR A 53 25.06 -5.92 -6.27
N ILE A 54 25.34 -6.53 -5.11
CA ILE A 54 25.08 -5.94 -3.80
C ILE A 54 26.40 -5.77 -3.04
N ASP A 55 26.57 -4.65 -2.37
CA ASP A 55 27.72 -4.42 -1.50
C ASP A 55 27.59 -5.26 -0.23
N ASN A 56 28.72 -5.75 0.29
CA ASN A 56 28.79 -6.59 1.48
C ASN A 56 27.85 -7.81 1.45
N GLY A 57 27.59 -8.35 0.26
CA GLY A 57 26.74 -9.51 0.07
C GLY A 57 27.13 -10.36 -1.13
N ILE A 58 26.49 -11.51 -1.23
CA ILE A 58 26.65 -12.49 -2.30
C ILE A 58 25.27 -12.93 -2.77
N HIS A 59 25.19 -13.45 -3.99
CA HIS A 59 23.96 -14.02 -4.53
C HIS A 59 24.18 -15.45 -5.04
N MET A 60 23.10 -16.22 -5.06
CA MET A 60 23.03 -17.54 -5.68
C MET A 60 21.83 -17.56 -6.62
N GLY A 61 22.10 -17.73 -7.92
CA GLY A 61 21.07 -17.84 -8.93
C GLY A 61 20.75 -19.28 -9.29
N SER A 62 19.56 -19.47 -9.87
CA SER A 62 19.11 -20.75 -10.39
C SER A 62 18.29 -20.53 -11.66
N TYR A 63 18.26 -21.56 -12.53
CA TYR A 63 17.68 -21.53 -13.86
C TYR A 63 18.22 -20.36 -14.72
N ASP A 64 19.54 -20.31 -14.92
CA ASP A 64 20.19 -19.25 -15.71
C ASP A 64 19.83 -17.86 -15.15
N ASP A 65 19.94 -17.73 -13.83
CA ASP A 65 19.58 -16.55 -13.05
C ASP A 65 18.15 -16.03 -13.27
N ALA A 66 17.21 -16.90 -13.66
CA ALA A 66 15.78 -16.54 -13.72
C ALA A 66 15.21 -16.20 -12.33
N TRP A 67 15.83 -16.71 -11.27
CA TRP A 67 15.61 -16.23 -9.91
C TRP A 67 16.90 -16.34 -9.10
N VAL A 68 17.06 -15.41 -8.15
CA VAL A 68 18.29 -15.25 -7.36
C VAL A 68 17.95 -15.05 -5.90
N ILE A 69 18.75 -15.63 -5.01
CA ILE A 69 18.70 -15.39 -3.56
C ILE A 69 19.97 -14.66 -3.13
N PHE A 70 19.83 -13.67 -2.26
CA PHE A 70 20.90 -12.84 -1.73
C PHE A 70 21.20 -13.19 -0.28
N PHE A 71 22.47 -13.05 0.10
CA PHE A 71 22.97 -13.22 1.46
C PHE A 71 23.94 -12.10 1.79
N CYS A 72 23.89 -11.63 3.04
CA CYS A 72 24.87 -10.67 3.54
C CYS A 72 26.09 -11.34 4.13
N LEU A 73 27.25 -10.70 3.95
CA LEU A 73 28.48 -11.09 4.59
C LEU A 73 28.36 -10.91 6.12
N PRO A 74 29.20 -11.61 6.92
CA PRO A 74 29.19 -11.45 8.37
C PRO A 74 29.29 -9.99 8.81
N GLY A 75 28.56 -9.64 9.87
CA GLY A 75 28.47 -8.27 10.38
C GLY A 75 27.43 -7.40 9.68
N HIS A 76 26.73 -7.91 8.67
CA HIS A 76 25.69 -7.17 7.96
C HIS A 76 24.33 -7.86 8.02
N LYS A 77 23.27 -7.06 7.98
CA LYS A 77 21.87 -7.49 7.95
C LYS A 77 21.27 -7.21 6.58
N LEU A 78 20.55 -8.19 6.05
CA LEU A 78 19.82 -8.05 4.78
C LEU A 78 18.56 -7.21 4.99
N ILE A 79 18.40 -6.19 4.15
CA ILE A 79 17.24 -5.32 4.06
C ILE A 79 16.67 -5.42 2.65
N GLY A 80 15.36 -5.68 2.55
CA GLY A 80 14.64 -5.88 1.29
C GLY A 80 14.34 -7.35 1.03
N SER A 81 13.88 -7.66 -0.18
CA SER A 81 13.54 -9.03 -0.58
C SER A 81 14.80 -9.87 -0.73
N ALA A 82 14.92 -10.95 0.04
CA ALA A 82 16.08 -11.83 -0.06
C ALA A 82 16.10 -12.59 -1.39
N VAL A 83 14.95 -12.67 -2.08
CA VAL A 83 14.78 -13.41 -3.34
C VAL A 83 14.19 -12.50 -4.42
N LEU A 84 14.77 -12.53 -5.62
CA LEU A 84 14.23 -11.88 -6.81
C LEU A 84 13.85 -12.89 -7.89
N PHE A 85 12.77 -12.60 -8.60
CA PHE A 85 12.22 -13.39 -9.70
C PHE A 85 12.18 -12.55 -10.99
N CYS A 86 12.77 -13.07 -12.07
CA CYS A 86 12.79 -12.40 -13.37
C CYS A 86 11.63 -12.87 -14.25
N ASP A 87 10.96 -11.95 -14.93
CA ASP A 87 9.91 -12.26 -15.93
C ASP A 87 10.46 -12.42 -17.37
N GLY A 88 11.78 -12.37 -17.52
CA GLY A 88 12.51 -12.37 -18.79
C GLY A 88 13.00 -10.99 -19.21
N ASN A 89 12.50 -9.91 -18.63
CA ASN A 89 12.94 -8.53 -18.91
C ASN A 89 13.16 -7.70 -17.64
N LYS A 90 12.36 -7.94 -16.59
CA LYS A 90 12.33 -7.14 -15.36
C LYS A 90 12.26 -8.02 -14.12
N TRP A 91 12.97 -7.60 -13.07
CA TRP A 91 12.85 -8.17 -11.73
C TRP A 91 11.51 -7.77 -11.09
N ASN A 92 10.93 -8.69 -10.31
CA ASN A 92 9.70 -8.43 -9.56
C ASN A 92 9.86 -7.38 -8.45
N ALA A 93 11.08 -7.21 -7.92
CA ALA A 93 11.42 -6.25 -6.88
C ALA A 93 12.84 -5.68 -7.10
N SER A 94 13.22 -4.69 -6.30
CA SER A 94 14.58 -4.13 -6.28
C SER A 94 15.55 -5.04 -5.50
N ALA A 95 16.84 -4.98 -5.84
CA ALA A 95 17.88 -5.71 -5.11
C ALA A 95 17.89 -5.37 -3.62
N PRO A 96 18.10 -6.36 -2.73
CA PRO A 96 18.27 -6.09 -1.31
C PRO A 96 19.65 -5.48 -1.05
N MET A 97 19.87 -5.03 0.18
CA MET A 97 21.15 -4.48 0.61
C MET A 97 21.59 -5.07 1.93
N CYS A 98 22.89 -4.93 2.19
CA CYS A 98 23.53 -5.38 3.40
C CYS A 98 24.00 -4.16 4.20
N ILE A 99 23.27 -3.83 5.26
CA ILE A 99 23.64 -2.75 6.18
C ILE A 99 24.41 -3.32 7.36
N ASP A 100 25.28 -2.52 7.98
CA ASP A 100 25.99 -2.91 9.20
C ASP A 100 24.97 -3.27 10.30
N SER A 101 25.09 -4.47 10.86
CA SER A 101 24.20 -4.96 11.91
C SER A 101 24.30 -4.16 13.22
N THR A 102 25.36 -3.38 13.40
CA THR A 102 25.59 -2.52 14.57
C THR A 102 25.11 -1.09 14.37
N ALA A 103 24.75 -0.70 13.14
CA ALA A 103 24.24 0.63 12.87
C ALA A 103 22.86 0.80 13.53
N PRO A 104 22.62 1.91 14.25
CA PRO A 104 21.30 2.19 14.78
C PRO A 104 20.30 2.39 13.63
N PRO A 105 19.05 1.95 13.77
CA PRO A 105 18.04 2.13 12.74
C PRO A 105 17.77 3.63 12.53
N LYS A 106 17.61 4.05 11.27
CA LYS A 106 17.18 5.42 10.97
C LYS A 106 15.76 5.62 11.53
N LEU A 107 15.59 6.70 12.30
CA LEU A 107 14.30 7.05 12.91
C LEU A 107 13.40 7.84 11.96
N SER A 108 13.94 8.41 10.88
CA SER A 108 13.20 9.14 9.87
C SER A 108 13.53 8.66 8.45
N CYS A 109 12.55 8.78 7.55
CA CYS A 109 12.72 8.51 6.12
C CYS A 109 11.81 9.40 5.27
N ASP A 110 12.43 10.13 4.36
CA ASP A 110 11.83 10.95 3.29
C ASP A 110 11.79 10.18 1.95
N PHE A 111 12.15 8.89 1.95
CA PHE A 111 12.20 8.01 0.78
C PHE A 111 13.09 8.49 -0.40
N GLU A 112 13.95 9.48 -0.18
CA GLU A 112 14.92 9.96 -1.17
C GLU A 112 16.05 8.95 -1.41
N ASP A 113 16.41 8.24 -0.35
CA ASP A 113 17.36 7.14 -0.39
C ASP A 113 16.73 5.93 -1.12
N THR A 114 17.41 5.40 -2.14
CA THR A 114 17.00 4.17 -2.84
C THR A 114 16.83 2.99 -1.89
N ASN A 115 17.45 3.08 -0.72
CA ASN A 115 17.50 2.06 0.30
C ASN A 115 16.28 2.10 1.24
N LEU A 116 15.34 3.01 0.99
CA LEU A 116 14.13 3.23 1.78
C LEU A 116 14.43 3.36 3.28
N CYS A 117 15.61 3.88 3.63
CA CYS A 117 16.08 4.04 5.01
C CYS A 117 16.06 2.77 5.88
N GLY A 118 16.10 1.58 5.26
CA GLY A 118 15.98 0.31 5.98
C GLY A 118 14.58 -0.29 6.03
N TRP A 119 13.57 0.39 5.47
CA TRP A 119 12.22 -0.15 5.34
C TRP A 119 12.17 -1.25 4.28
N THR A 120 11.34 -2.26 4.52
CA THR A 120 11.21 -3.47 3.69
C THR A 120 9.76 -3.74 3.34
N GLN A 121 9.48 -4.36 2.21
CA GLN A 121 8.14 -4.83 1.86
C GLN A 121 7.86 -6.20 2.49
N ASP A 122 6.59 -6.54 2.71
CA ASP A 122 6.19 -7.88 3.19
C ASP A 122 6.22 -8.90 2.04
N GLU A 123 7.13 -9.87 2.07
CA GLU A 123 7.26 -10.89 1.01
C GLU A 123 5.99 -11.76 0.80
N PHE A 124 5.03 -11.72 1.74
CA PHE A 124 3.82 -12.54 1.71
C PHE A 124 2.53 -11.77 1.40
N HIS A 125 2.60 -10.49 1.03
CA HIS A 125 1.42 -9.69 0.68
C HIS A 125 1.05 -9.77 -0.81
N ASP A 126 -0.08 -9.17 -1.19
CA ASP A 126 -0.61 -9.26 -2.56
C ASP A 126 0.17 -8.39 -3.56
N PHE A 127 0.72 -7.25 -3.12
CA PHE A 127 1.57 -6.36 -3.94
C PHE A 127 2.38 -5.35 -3.14
N ASP A 128 3.45 -4.80 -3.74
CA ASP A 128 4.38 -3.88 -3.07
C ASP A 128 3.96 -2.40 -3.18
N TRP A 129 4.36 -1.58 -2.19
CA TRP A 129 4.44 -0.13 -2.36
C TRP A 129 5.45 0.23 -3.47
N ILE A 130 5.19 1.28 -4.22
CA ILE A 130 6.05 1.71 -5.33
C ILE A 130 6.64 3.07 -4.99
N ARG A 131 7.97 3.20 -5.13
CA ARG A 131 8.67 4.48 -5.01
C ARG A 131 8.54 5.27 -6.31
N LEU A 132 8.11 6.53 -6.23
CA LEU A 132 7.82 7.36 -7.40
C LEU A 132 8.21 8.82 -7.16
N ASN A 133 8.77 9.48 -8.18
CA ASN A 133 9.11 10.91 -8.18
C ASN A 133 8.29 11.74 -9.19
N ARG A 134 7.15 11.22 -9.63
CA ARG A 134 6.28 11.81 -10.65
C ARG A 134 4.83 11.64 -10.26
N LYS A 135 3.91 12.16 -11.07
CA LYS A 135 2.48 11.88 -10.94
C LYS A 135 2.21 10.38 -11.04
N THR A 136 1.26 9.87 -10.26
CA THR A 136 0.85 8.47 -10.37
C THR A 136 0.38 8.16 -11.80
N PRO A 137 0.60 6.92 -12.30
CA PRO A 137 0.16 6.52 -13.63
C PRO A 137 -1.33 6.75 -13.89
N SER A 138 -2.16 6.70 -12.84
CA SER A 138 -3.61 6.91 -12.93
C SER A 138 -4.05 8.37 -12.77
N SER A 139 -3.11 9.31 -12.57
CA SER A 139 -3.38 10.74 -12.28
C SER A 139 -4.27 11.49 -13.28
N PHE A 140 -4.43 10.99 -14.50
CA PHE A 140 -5.41 11.50 -15.48
C PHE A 140 -6.87 11.31 -15.03
N LEU A 141 -7.14 10.52 -13.99
CA LEU A 141 -8.45 10.31 -13.37
C LEU A 141 -8.60 11.06 -12.04
N ALA A 142 -7.75 12.05 -11.78
CA ALA A 142 -7.72 12.81 -10.54
C ALA A 142 -7.52 11.90 -9.31
N THR A 143 -6.37 11.20 -9.30
CA THR A 143 -5.98 10.25 -8.26
C THR A 143 -4.50 10.42 -7.90
N GLY A 144 -4.18 10.12 -6.64
CA GLY A 144 -2.82 10.20 -6.11
C GLY A 144 -2.24 11.62 -6.10
N PRO A 145 -1.05 11.81 -5.52
CA PRO A 145 -0.41 13.11 -5.46
C PRO A 145 0.25 13.49 -6.80
N SER A 146 0.34 14.80 -7.05
CA SER A 146 1.08 15.32 -8.21
C SER A 146 2.60 15.47 -7.97
N TYR A 147 3.03 15.50 -6.71
CA TYR A 147 4.41 15.74 -6.26
C TYR A 147 4.62 15.14 -4.87
N ASP A 148 5.88 14.83 -4.54
CA ASP A 148 6.31 14.42 -3.19
C ASP A 148 6.05 15.53 -2.17
N HIS A 149 5.96 15.16 -0.89
CA HIS A 149 5.73 16.11 0.17
C HIS A 149 6.99 16.92 0.52
N THR A 150 8.17 16.29 0.53
CA THR A 150 9.44 16.84 1.03
C THR A 150 9.88 18.09 0.26
N TYR A 151 9.87 18.02 -1.07
CA TYR A 151 10.34 19.09 -1.95
C TYR A 151 9.20 19.76 -2.75
N GLY A 152 8.00 19.15 -2.74
CA GLY A 152 6.80 19.75 -3.30
C GLY A 152 6.87 19.97 -4.81
N LYS A 153 6.05 20.92 -5.30
CA LYS A 153 5.83 21.17 -6.74
C LYS A 153 7.10 21.52 -7.54
N THR A 154 8.12 22.08 -6.89
CA THR A 154 9.37 22.53 -7.54
C THR A 154 10.53 21.56 -7.34
N GLY A 155 10.32 20.50 -6.58
CA GLY A 155 11.30 19.48 -6.27
C GLY A 155 11.32 18.29 -7.19
N ASP A 156 12.36 17.47 -7.07
CA ASP A 156 12.46 16.13 -7.65
C ASP A 156 12.61 15.12 -6.51
N GLY A 157 11.60 15.08 -5.64
CA GLY A 157 11.54 14.19 -4.48
C GLY A 157 10.78 12.89 -4.76
N TYR A 158 10.92 11.93 -3.86
CA TYR A 158 10.37 10.59 -3.96
C TYR A 158 9.41 10.30 -2.81
N TYR A 159 8.26 9.73 -3.15
CA TYR A 159 7.29 9.24 -2.18
C TYR A 159 6.96 7.76 -2.45
N MET A 160 6.31 7.10 -1.50
CA MET A 160 5.81 5.73 -1.67
C MET A 160 4.32 5.77 -1.99
N TYR A 161 3.86 4.98 -2.96
CA TYR A 161 2.44 4.88 -3.27
C TYR A 161 1.99 3.46 -3.63
N ILE A 162 0.70 3.18 -3.48
CA ILE A 162 0.10 1.94 -3.98
C ILE A 162 -0.49 2.17 -5.36
N GLU A 163 -0.08 1.34 -6.32
CA GLU A 163 -0.68 1.32 -7.65
C GLU A 163 -1.85 0.35 -7.68
N SER A 164 -3.05 0.90 -7.80
CA SER A 164 -4.27 0.10 -7.74
C SER A 164 -4.63 -0.55 -9.08
N THR A 165 -3.97 -0.23 -10.20
CA THR A 165 -4.26 -0.91 -11.48
C THR A 165 -3.90 -2.41 -11.44
N SER A 166 -4.82 -3.27 -11.92
CA SER A 166 -4.64 -4.73 -12.05
C SER A 166 -4.48 -5.54 -10.75
N LYS A 167 -4.97 -5.03 -9.62
CA LYS A 167 -5.05 -5.76 -8.34
C LYS A 167 -6.49 -6.25 -8.07
N LEU A 168 -6.76 -6.99 -7.01
CA LEU A 168 -8.12 -7.34 -6.57
C LEU A 168 -8.57 -6.47 -5.40
N GLU A 169 -9.88 -6.31 -5.22
CA GLU A 169 -10.43 -5.59 -4.07
C GLU A 169 -9.95 -6.25 -2.77
N ASN A 170 -9.53 -5.44 -1.79
CA ASN A 170 -8.92 -5.85 -0.53
C ASN A 170 -7.52 -6.45 -0.62
N ASP A 171 -6.88 -6.47 -1.79
CA ASP A 171 -5.44 -6.72 -1.86
C ASP A 171 -4.70 -5.70 -1.00
N THR A 172 -3.64 -6.15 -0.33
CA THR A 172 -2.85 -5.32 0.59
C THR A 172 -1.40 -5.16 0.16
N ALA A 173 -0.87 -3.96 0.40
CA ALA A 173 0.56 -3.65 0.34
C ALA A 173 1.07 -3.22 1.71
N ARG A 174 2.24 -3.70 2.12
CA ARG A 174 2.77 -3.45 3.46
C ARG A 174 4.22 -3.04 3.42
N LEU A 175 4.49 -1.86 3.98
CA LEU A 175 5.83 -1.37 4.22
C LEU A 175 6.16 -1.54 5.71
N ILE A 176 7.28 -2.19 5.99
CA ILE A 176 7.70 -2.60 7.33
C ILE A 176 8.98 -1.87 7.69
N SER A 177 9.01 -1.21 8.84
CA SER A 177 10.19 -0.48 9.31
C SER A 177 11.31 -1.41 9.79
N PRO A 178 12.52 -0.88 9.99
CA PRO A 178 13.51 -1.49 10.88
C PRO A 178 12.93 -1.78 12.27
N VAL A 179 13.60 -2.66 13.02
CA VAL A 179 13.25 -2.92 14.43
C VAL A 179 13.76 -1.76 15.28
N TYR A 180 12.87 -1.18 16.08
CA TYR A 180 13.15 -0.13 17.04
C TYR A 180 13.09 -0.68 18.45
N ASP A 181 14.06 -0.28 19.28
CA ASP A 181 14.08 -0.61 20.70
C ASP A 181 12.86 -0.03 21.44
N SER A 182 12.37 -0.73 22.47
CA SER A 182 11.20 -0.29 23.26
C SER A 182 11.37 1.09 23.91
N SER A 183 12.61 1.54 24.15
CA SER A 183 12.91 2.89 24.65
C SER A 183 12.39 4.00 23.75
N TYR A 184 12.27 3.79 22.44
CA TYR A 184 11.73 4.78 21.51
C TYR A 184 10.22 4.98 21.67
N ALA A 185 9.49 4.01 22.23
CA ALA A 185 8.07 4.16 22.50
C ALA A 185 7.80 5.05 23.73
N LYS A 186 8.76 5.15 24.66
CA LYS A 186 8.62 5.97 25.88
C LYS A 186 8.58 7.44 25.51
N ASN A 187 7.44 8.08 25.78
CA ASN A 187 7.13 9.45 25.32
C ASN A 187 7.39 9.64 23.82
N GLY A 188 7.21 8.57 23.04
CA GLY A 188 7.43 8.55 21.61
C GLY A 188 6.14 8.69 20.83
N CYS A 189 6.24 9.18 19.61
CA CYS A 189 5.15 9.23 18.65
C CYS A 189 5.66 8.86 17.27
N PHE A 190 4.78 8.30 16.46
CA PHE A 190 4.98 8.09 15.05
C PHE A 190 4.32 9.24 14.28
N SER A 191 5.10 9.89 13.42
CA SER A 191 4.62 10.91 12.48
C SER A 191 4.84 10.46 11.05
N PHE A 192 3.90 10.75 10.17
CA PHE A 192 4.04 10.53 8.74
C PHE A 192 3.06 11.39 7.95
N TYR A 193 3.36 11.60 6.69
CA TYR A 193 2.47 12.25 5.73
C TYR A 193 1.75 11.22 4.88
N TYR A 194 0.50 11.52 4.55
CA TYR A 194 -0.33 10.68 3.69
C TYR A 194 -1.16 11.52 2.72
N HIS A 195 -1.44 10.93 1.55
CA HIS A 195 -2.30 11.51 0.53
C HIS A 195 -3.27 10.43 0.04
N MET A 196 -4.56 10.73 0.12
CA MET A 196 -5.65 9.80 -0.21
C MET A 196 -6.65 10.50 -1.12
N PHE A 197 -6.40 10.45 -2.43
CA PHE A 197 -7.22 11.10 -3.44
C PHE A 197 -7.72 10.10 -4.50
N GLY A 198 -9.03 9.89 -4.54
CA GLY A 198 -9.67 8.98 -5.49
C GLY A 198 -11.08 8.54 -5.09
N VAL A 199 -11.99 8.42 -6.08
CA VAL A 199 -13.44 8.21 -5.84
C VAL A 199 -13.75 6.91 -5.09
N LYS A 200 -12.89 5.90 -5.22
CA LYS A 200 -13.06 4.57 -4.59
C LYS A 200 -11.81 4.18 -3.82
N THR A 201 -11.17 5.15 -3.17
CA THR A 201 -10.01 4.91 -2.31
C THR A 201 -10.35 3.93 -1.20
N GLY A 202 -9.47 2.95 -1.00
CA GLY A 202 -9.57 1.97 0.06
C GLY A 202 -9.14 2.52 1.41
N GLY A 203 -8.31 1.77 2.11
CA GLY A 203 -7.93 2.05 3.49
C GLY A 203 -6.43 2.23 3.67
N LEU A 204 -6.05 3.05 4.64
CA LEU A 204 -4.68 3.17 5.12
C LEU A 204 -4.67 2.83 6.61
N ARG A 205 -3.85 1.86 6.99
CA ARG A 205 -3.66 1.46 8.39
C ARG A 205 -2.19 1.50 8.77
N VAL A 206 -1.92 1.94 9.99
CA VAL A 206 -0.58 1.88 10.58
C VAL A 206 -0.63 1.07 11.87
N TYR A 207 0.27 0.09 11.98
CA TYR A 207 0.38 -0.78 13.14
C TYR A 207 1.70 -0.56 13.87
N GLN A 208 1.66 -0.64 15.20
CA GLN A 208 2.83 -0.89 16.04
C GLN A 208 2.89 -2.38 16.36
N LYS A 209 3.77 -3.11 15.66
CA LYS A 209 3.92 -4.56 15.79
C LYS A 209 5.07 -4.90 16.73
N PRO A 210 4.82 -5.55 17.88
CA PRO A 210 5.89 -6.11 18.70
C PRO A 210 6.77 -7.09 17.90
N GLU A 211 8.07 -7.10 18.16
CA GLU A 211 9.03 -7.97 17.46
C GLU A 211 8.73 -9.46 17.70
N ASN A 212 8.29 -9.81 18.91
CA ASN A 212 7.94 -11.17 19.30
C ASN A 212 6.64 -11.71 18.66
N LEU A 213 5.89 -10.86 17.94
CA LEU A 213 4.66 -11.24 17.24
C LEU A 213 4.85 -11.25 15.72
N SER A 214 4.35 -12.31 15.08
CA SER A 214 4.16 -12.33 13.64
C SER A 214 3.02 -11.39 13.26
N PHE A 215 3.17 -10.67 12.15
CA PHE A 215 2.11 -9.80 11.64
C PHE A 215 0.85 -10.60 11.26
N ARG A 216 1.01 -11.84 10.77
CA ARG A 216 -0.12 -12.74 10.49
C ARG A 216 -0.97 -13.00 11.73
N THR A 217 -0.34 -13.12 12.90
CA THR A 217 -1.09 -13.29 14.15
C THR A 217 -1.98 -12.08 14.39
N ILE A 218 -1.45 -10.85 14.26
CA ILE A 218 -2.21 -9.60 14.43
C ILE A 218 -3.37 -9.50 13.43
N THR A 219 -3.14 -9.84 12.15
CA THR A 219 -4.19 -9.73 11.13
C THR A 219 -5.32 -10.74 11.31
N THR A 220 -5.04 -11.89 11.93
CA THR A 220 -6.04 -12.94 12.24
C THR A 220 -6.75 -12.78 13.60
N MET A 221 -6.35 -11.80 14.42
CA MET A 221 -7.05 -11.49 15.67
C MET A 221 -8.44 -10.92 15.38
N ASP A 222 -9.34 -11.06 16.35
CA ASP A 222 -10.59 -10.30 16.37
C ASP A 222 -10.31 -8.79 16.49
N GLU A 223 -11.24 -7.99 15.97
CA GLU A 223 -11.08 -6.54 15.86
C GLU A 223 -10.78 -5.86 17.20
N THR A 224 -11.34 -6.36 18.31
CA THR A 224 -11.10 -5.83 19.65
C THR A 224 -9.63 -5.95 20.05
N ASN A 225 -9.03 -7.14 19.89
CA ASN A 225 -7.62 -7.36 20.23
C ASN A 225 -6.68 -6.74 19.20
N LYS A 226 -7.08 -6.74 17.93
CA LYS A 226 -6.30 -6.10 16.84
C LYS A 226 -6.17 -4.59 17.04
N ARG A 227 -7.22 -3.91 17.54
CA ARG A 227 -7.23 -2.46 17.76
C ARG A 227 -6.10 -1.98 18.66
N LYS A 228 -5.64 -2.81 19.60
CA LYS A 228 -4.50 -2.52 20.48
C LYS A 228 -3.20 -2.20 19.73
N TYR A 229 -3.04 -2.74 18.52
CA TYR A 229 -1.83 -2.56 17.71
C TYR A 229 -2.00 -1.50 16.63
N ILE A 230 -3.19 -0.95 16.43
CA ILE A 230 -3.47 0.04 15.38
C ILE A 230 -3.16 1.43 15.94
N LEU A 231 -2.18 2.11 15.34
CA LEU A 231 -1.88 3.51 15.60
C LEU A 231 -2.82 4.42 14.82
N PHE A 232 -3.02 4.11 13.54
CA PHE A 232 -3.79 4.96 12.63
C PHE A 232 -4.64 4.11 11.69
N GLU A 233 -5.82 4.62 11.37
CA GLU A 233 -6.74 4.01 10.41
C GLU A 233 -7.56 5.11 9.74
N LEU A 234 -7.56 5.12 8.41
CA LEU A 234 -8.34 6.05 7.60
C LEU A 234 -8.85 5.36 6.34
N TRP A 235 -10.02 5.78 5.86
CA TRP A 235 -10.69 5.21 4.70
C TRP A 235 -11.21 6.30 3.77
N GLY A 236 -11.28 5.99 2.46
CA GLY A 236 -11.95 6.82 1.47
C GLY A 236 -11.13 8.01 0.97
N ASN A 237 -11.83 8.93 0.31
CA ASN A 237 -11.24 10.10 -0.34
C ASN A 237 -11.14 11.29 0.63
N TRP A 238 -9.95 11.85 0.78
CA TRP A 238 -9.68 13.03 1.62
C TRP A 238 -9.22 14.25 0.81
N GLY A 239 -9.24 14.15 -0.52
CA GLY A 239 -8.91 15.22 -1.44
C GLY A 239 -7.44 15.23 -1.85
N ASP A 240 -7.11 16.10 -2.81
CA ASP A 240 -5.76 16.26 -3.36
C ASP A 240 -4.87 17.12 -2.45
N VAL A 241 -4.64 16.63 -1.22
CA VAL A 241 -3.86 17.31 -0.18
C VAL A 241 -3.04 16.29 0.60
N TRP A 242 -1.78 16.64 0.88
CA TRP A 242 -0.94 15.91 1.84
C TRP A 242 -1.34 16.30 3.26
N TYR A 243 -1.80 15.32 4.04
CA TYR A 243 -2.10 15.47 5.46
C TYR A 243 -1.00 14.83 6.30
N ASN A 244 -0.88 15.28 7.55
CA ASN A 244 0.05 14.73 8.52
C ASN A 244 -0.71 14.03 9.65
N SER A 245 -0.23 12.86 10.05
CA SER A 245 -0.70 12.16 11.24
C SER A 245 0.43 12.10 12.25
N VAL A 246 0.11 12.41 13.51
CA VAL A 246 1.02 12.24 14.67
C VAL A 246 0.28 11.41 15.72
N THR A 247 0.75 10.19 15.95
CA THR A 247 0.13 9.26 16.90
C THR A 247 1.13 8.82 17.95
N ASN A 248 0.75 8.89 19.22
CA ASN A 248 1.59 8.39 20.31
C ASN A 248 1.82 6.88 20.19
N LEU A 249 3.07 6.46 20.37
CA LEU A 249 3.43 5.05 20.44
C LEU A 249 2.91 4.46 21.76
N THR A 250 2.51 3.20 21.69
CA THR A 250 2.15 2.42 22.88
C THR A 250 3.44 1.88 23.52
N ASP A 251 3.60 2.07 24.82
CA ASP A 251 4.76 1.56 25.58
C ASP A 251 4.64 0.05 25.78
N PHE A 252 5.10 -0.71 24.79
CA PHE A 252 5.29 -2.15 24.89
C PHE A 252 6.68 -2.44 25.45
N SER A 253 6.81 -3.48 26.29
CA SER A 253 8.12 -3.90 26.82
C SER A 253 9.06 -4.42 25.74
N ASP A 254 8.50 -4.95 24.65
CA ASP A 254 9.23 -5.50 23.51
C ASP A 254 9.63 -4.41 22.52
N SER A 255 10.76 -4.62 21.85
CA SER A 255 11.09 -3.93 20.60
C SER A 255 9.96 -4.06 19.59
N PHE A 256 9.86 -3.12 18.66
CA PHE A 256 8.72 -3.05 17.73
C PHE A 256 9.12 -2.64 16.32
N GLN A 257 8.21 -2.86 15.39
CA GLN A 257 8.26 -2.34 14.03
C GLN A 257 6.97 -1.58 13.75
N ILE A 258 7.06 -0.57 12.89
CA ILE A 258 5.91 0.09 12.29
C ILE A 258 5.58 -0.65 10.99
N VAL A 259 4.30 -0.98 10.80
CA VAL A 259 3.80 -1.57 9.56
C VAL A 259 2.75 -0.64 8.98
N ILE A 260 2.99 -0.15 7.77
CA ILE A 260 2.06 0.71 7.02
C ILE A 260 1.39 -0.16 5.96
N GLU A 261 0.10 -0.42 6.14
CA GLU A 261 -0.72 -1.24 5.26
C GLU A 261 -1.63 -0.36 4.40
N GLY A 262 -1.41 -0.38 3.09
CA GLY A 262 -2.30 0.17 2.09
C GLY A 262 -3.29 -0.91 1.62
N ILE A 263 -4.57 -0.64 1.77
CA ILE A 263 -5.67 -1.54 1.41
C ILE A 263 -6.32 -0.99 0.15
N ARG A 264 -6.32 -1.78 -0.91
CA ARG A 264 -6.94 -1.40 -2.17
C ARG A 264 -8.46 -1.35 -2.04
N GLY A 265 -9.03 -0.23 -2.48
CA GLY A 265 -10.48 -0.07 -2.62
C GLY A 265 -11.06 -0.80 -3.84
N PRO A 266 -12.37 -0.68 -4.09
CA PRO A 266 -13.08 -1.47 -5.11
C PRO A 266 -12.73 -1.07 -6.55
N SER A 267 -11.96 0.00 -6.76
CA SER A 267 -11.53 0.45 -8.09
C SER A 267 -10.03 0.70 -8.14
N PHE A 268 -9.52 0.81 -9.37
CA PHE A 268 -8.15 1.20 -9.65
C PHE A 268 -7.88 2.70 -9.40
N THR A 269 -8.91 3.50 -9.08
CA THR A 269 -8.77 4.90 -8.65
C THR A 269 -8.56 5.02 -7.13
N SER A 270 -7.72 4.14 -6.56
CA SER A 270 -7.49 3.99 -5.12
C SER A 270 -6.02 4.23 -4.75
N ASP A 271 -5.37 5.16 -5.43
CA ASP A 271 -3.98 5.49 -5.14
C ASP A 271 -3.88 6.13 -3.75
N ILE A 272 -3.06 5.53 -2.89
CA ILE A 272 -2.69 6.05 -1.57
C ILE A 272 -1.20 6.27 -1.60
N ALA A 273 -0.77 7.43 -1.14
CA ALA A 273 0.64 7.76 -1.02
C ALA A 273 1.02 8.11 0.42
N ILE A 274 2.26 7.83 0.77
CA ILE A 274 2.87 8.16 2.06
C ILE A 274 4.23 8.80 1.84
N ASP A 275 4.62 9.64 2.79
CA ASP A 275 5.89 10.34 2.77
C ASP A 275 6.36 10.70 4.19
N ASP A 276 7.61 11.12 4.33
CA ASP A 276 8.15 11.76 5.54
C ASP A 276 7.80 11.02 6.86
N VAL A 277 8.15 9.74 6.94
CA VAL A 277 7.90 8.92 8.13
C VAL A 277 8.96 9.19 9.21
N ALA A 278 8.55 9.28 10.48
CA ALA A 278 9.45 9.55 11.59
C ALA A 278 8.96 8.96 12.93
N ILE A 279 9.90 8.50 13.76
CA ILE A 279 9.72 8.29 15.20
C ILE A 279 10.34 9.47 15.92
N LEU A 280 9.53 10.18 16.70
CA LEU A 280 9.92 11.35 17.50
C LEU A 280 9.75 11.04 18.98
N GLN A 281 10.39 11.83 19.85
CA GLN A 281 10.23 11.73 21.31
C GLN A 281 10.09 13.09 21.97
N GLY A 282 9.37 13.14 23.09
CA GLY A 282 9.26 14.32 23.96
C GLY A 282 8.68 15.53 23.24
N ASP A 283 9.38 16.67 23.33
CA ASP A 283 8.89 17.95 22.79
C ASP A 283 8.70 17.93 21.27
N ASP A 284 9.44 17.08 20.56
CA ASP A 284 9.31 17.00 19.10
C ASP A 284 7.98 16.37 18.67
N CYS A 285 7.40 15.48 19.49
CA CYS A 285 6.03 15.01 19.30
C CYS A 285 5.00 16.13 19.46
N ILE A 286 5.20 17.00 20.45
CA ILE A 286 4.30 18.13 20.70
C ILE A 286 4.36 19.12 19.53
N LYS A 287 5.57 19.44 19.07
CA LYS A 287 5.77 20.33 17.90
C LYS A 287 5.15 19.74 16.64
N ALA A 288 5.37 18.45 16.38
CA ALA A 288 4.80 17.78 15.21
C ALA A 288 3.27 17.82 15.26
N ALA A 289 2.66 17.49 16.40
CA ALA A 289 1.21 17.50 16.55
C ALA A 289 0.60 18.92 16.39
N GLN A 290 1.30 19.96 16.82
CA GLN A 290 0.85 21.35 16.64
C GLN A 290 0.90 21.83 15.18
N ASN A 291 1.85 21.32 14.41
CA ASN A 291 2.03 21.68 13.00
C ASN A 291 1.28 20.72 12.04
N ALA A 292 0.67 19.66 12.56
CA ALA A 292 0.03 18.64 11.75
C ALA A 292 -1.19 19.21 11.01
N LEU A 293 -1.16 19.13 9.68
CA LEU A 293 -2.35 19.34 8.87
C LEU A 293 -3.24 18.11 9.00
N THR A 294 -4.26 18.20 9.85
CA THR A 294 -5.30 17.17 9.97
C THR A 294 -6.51 17.57 9.14
N PRO A 295 -7.25 16.61 8.57
CA PRO A 295 -8.53 16.92 7.97
C PRO A 295 -9.44 17.63 8.97
N VAL A 296 -10.02 18.76 8.57
CA VAL A 296 -11.05 19.41 9.38
C VAL A 296 -12.21 18.42 9.47
N PRO A 297 -12.72 18.07 10.68
CA PRO A 297 -13.96 17.30 10.75
C PRO A 297 -15.00 18.13 10.00
N SER A 298 -15.52 17.58 8.91
CA SER A 298 -16.50 18.26 8.09
C SER A 298 -17.69 18.61 8.98
N TYR A 299 -17.79 19.86 9.42
CA TYR A 299 -19.09 20.45 9.66
C TYR A 299 -19.86 20.22 8.37
N GLU A 300 -21.03 19.60 8.45
CA GLU A 300 -21.92 19.36 7.31
C GLU A 300 -22.05 20.63 6.47
N VAL A 301 -21.26 20.73 5.40
CA VAL A 301 -21.48 21.73 4.37
C VAL A 301 -22.57 21.11 3.51
N ASN A 302 -23.79 21.60 3.71
CA ASN A 302 -25.03 21.13 3.10
C ASN A 302 -25.12 21.39 1.58
N ASP A 303 -23.99 21.58 0.89
CA ASP A 303 -23.86 21.79 -0.55
C ASP A 303 -23.47 20.51 -1.30
N SER A 304 -23.82 19.35 -0.75
CA SER A 304 -23.96 18.15 -1.57
C SER A 304 -25.33 18.16 -2.26
N CYS A 305 -25.35 17.80 -3.54
CA CYS A 305 -26.59 17.54 -4.28
C CYS A 305 -27.24 16.21 -3.87
N ALA A 306 -26.65 15.48 -2.91
CA ALA A 306 -27.19 14.24 -2.35
C ALA A 306 -28.68 14.41 -1.95
N GLY A 307 -29.54 13.59 -2.54
CA GLY A 307 -30.98 13.57 -2.24
C GLY A 307 -31.82 14.69 -2.86
N ARG A 308 -31.25 15.61 -3.65
CA ARG A 308 -32.00 16.75 -4.24
C ARG A 308 -32.82 16.39 -5.49
N CYS A 309 -32.47 15.35 -6.24
CA CYS A 309 -33.23 14.91 -7.43
C CYS A 309 -34.47 14.04 -7.10
N LEU A 310 -34.84 13.88 -5.81
CA LEU A 310 -35.93 12.99 -5.36
C LEU A 310 -37.34 13.61 -5.41
N LYS A 311 -37.48 14.90 -5.72
CA LYS A 311 -38.80 15.52 -5.88
C LYS A 311 -39.16 15.62 -7.36
N LEU A 312 -39.92 14.61 -7.82
CA LEU A 312 -40.72 14.67 -9.04
C LEU A 312 -41.40 16.06 -9.16
N TYR A 313 -41.18 16.71 -10.30
CA TYR A 313 -41.78 17.99 -10.71
C TYR A 313 -41.31 19.24 -9.97
N ALA A 314 -40.05 19.63 -10.16
CA ALA A 314 -39.71 21.04 -10.23
C ALA A 314 -38.54 21.24 -11.19
N ILE A 315 -38.82 21.91 -12.31
CA ILE A 315 -37.81 22.57 -13.13
C ILE A 315 -37.23 23.67 -12.24
N LEU A 316 -36.11 23.37 -11.56
CA LEU A 316 -35.26 24.41 -11.00
C LEU A 316 -34.29 24.80 -12.10
N GLU A 317 -34.73 25.70 -12.98
CA GLU A 317 -33.79 26.63 -13.60
C GLU A 317 -33.18 27.43 -12.44
N ASN A 318 -31.94 27.13 -12.04
CA ASN A 318 -31.06 28.18 -11.50
C ASN A 318 -29.56 27.86 -11.46
N GLU A 319 -28.83 28.83 -12.03
CA GLU A 319 -27.50 29.40 -11.79
C GLU A 319 -26.22 28.54 -11.71
N HIS A 320 -26.27 27.20 -11.63
CA HIS A 320 -25.03 26.39 -11.54
C HIS A 320 -24.82 25.33 -12.63
N GLY A 321 -25.59 25.39 -13.73
CA GLY A 321 -25.21 24.74 -15.00
C GLY A 321 -25.31 23.21 -15.08
N CYS A 322 -25.73 22.50 -14.03
CA CYS A 322 -25.96 21.04 -14.08
C CYS A 322 -27.44 20.65 -13.92
N GLY A 323 -27.86 19.55 -14.55
CA GLY A 323 -29.24 19.01 -14.54
C GLY A 323 -29.36 17.58 -14.01
N CYS A 324 -30.57 17.18 -13.61
CA CYS A 324 -30.92 15.83 -13.12
C CYS A 324 -31.74 14.99 -14.15
N THR A 325 -31.81 15.40 -15.42
CA THR A 325 -32.65 14.71 -16.42
C THR A 325 -31.89 13.57 -17.10
N ALA A 326 -32.57 12.55 -17.63
CA ALA A 326 -31.90 11.48 -18.38
C ALA A 326 -31.13 11.98 -19.63
N MET A 327 -31.46 13.18 -20.12
CA MET A 327 -30.81 13.83 -21.25
C MET A 327 -29.53 14.58 -20.84
N CYS A 328 -29.25 14.79 -19.54
CA CYS A 328 -28.04 15.50 -19.13
C CYS A 328 -26.74 14.77 -19.52
N LEU A 329 -26.82 13.44 -19.69
CA LEU A 329 -25.69 12.58 -20.04
C LEU A 329 -25.22 12.79 -21.49
N SER A 330 -26.12 13.21 -22.39
CA SER A 330 -25.73 13.51 -23.77
C SER A 330 -25.11 14.89 -23.91
N ASP A 331 -25.45 15.79 -23.00
CA ASP A 331 -25.12 17.22 -23.09
C ASP A 331 -23.98 17.60 -22.14
N ASP A 332 -23.32 16.62 -21.51
CA ASP A 332 -22.23 16.77 -20.53
C ASP A 332 -22.54 17.78 -19.41
N ASN A 333 -23.80 17.85 -18.98
CA ASN A 333 -24.27 18.75 -17.92
C ASN A 333 -24.91 18.02 -16.74
N CYS A 334 -24.66 16.73 -16.54
CA CYS A 334 -25.16 16.03 -15.35
C CYS A 334 -24.48 16.49 -14.07
N CYS A 335 -25.23 16.56 -12.97
CA CYS A 335 -24.63 16.77 -11.67
C CYS A 335 -23.79 15.52 -11.27
N PRO A 336 -22.59 15.67 -10.68
CA PRO A 336 -21.61 14.58 -10.49
C PRO A 336 -22.11 13.39 -9.66
N ASP A 337 -23.10 13.62 -8.79
CA ASP A 337 -23.59 12.66 -7.81
C ASP A 337 -24.79 11.83 -8.31
N PHE A 338 -24.97 11.72 -9.63
CA PHE A 338 -26.13 11.06 -10.27
C PHE A 338 -25.98 9.54 -10.45
N PHE A 339 -24.81 8.94 -10.19
CA PHE A 339 -24.60 7.53 -10.51
C PHE A 339 -24.96 6.56 -9.36
N ASP A 340 -25.96 5.73 -9.69
CA ASP A 340 -26.32 4.40 -9.18
C ASP A 340 -27.21 4.28 -7.92
N GLU A 341 -28.51 4.07 -8.14
CA GLU A 341 -29.20 2.92 -7.52
C GLU A 341 -29.65 1.90 -8.58
N PRO A 342 -29.33 0.61 -8.42
CA PRO A 342 -29.86 -0.44 -9.27
C PRO A 342 -31.31 -0.78 -8.87
N PHE A 343 -32.28 -0.41 -9.71
CA PHE A 343 -33.66 -0.89 -9.59
C PHE A 343 -33.70 -2.42 -9.68
N TYR A 344 -34.09 -3.06 -8.58
CA TYR A 344 -34.60 -4.43 -8.59
C TYR A 344 -35.83 -4.51 -9.50
N ARG A 345 -35.76 -5.36 -10.53
CA ARG A 345 -36.98 -5.88 -11.19
C ARG A 345 -37.75 -6.71 -10.18
N GLN A 346 -38.92 -6.25 -9.76
CA GLN A 346 -39.98 -7.15 -9.30
C GLN A 346 -40.98 -7.36 -10.44
N ARG A 347 -41.44 -8.62 -10.52
CA ARG A 347 -42.50 -9.08 -11.41
C ARG A 347 -43.84 -8.49 -11.05
#